data_AF-A0A936EBP1-F1
#
_entry.id   AF-A0A936EBP1-F1
#
_cell.length_a   1.000
_cell.length_b   1.000
_cell.length_c   1.000
_cell.angle_alpha   90.00
_cell.angle_beta   90.00
_cell.angle_gamma   90.00
#
_symmetry.space_group_name_H-M   'P 1'
#
loop_
_entity.id
_entity.type
_entity.pdbx_description
1 polymer ?
#
loop_
_entity_poly.entity_id
_entity_poly.type
_entity_poly.pdbx_seq_one_letter_code
_entity_poly.pdbx_strand_id
1 'polypeptide(L)'
;MGAHLDGTPMAVGSVGIFSGNVFGYNDIGLALMPSVRHNQFSGNSFVENQEQVAIQGGGAMAANEWHVNGRGNYWSDYAGFDADGDGRGDIPYRAERLFETLLENNPELRLFVYSPSANAVDFAAKAFPIVRPQAKLIDDFPLMQPIVPTGTPILPAPPQSNAVWVLAFLLITSAVLMSWPWLKPIAQKAGGGGPNPFGVKSKSKR
;
A
#
# COMPACT_ATOMS: atom_id res chain seq x y z
N MET A 1 -5.53 5.54 -14.47
CA MET A 1 -6.57 4.55 -14.84
C MET A 1 -5.97 3.63 -15.88
N GLY A 2 -6.14 2.31 -15.74
CA GLY A 2 -5.55 1.33 -16.65
C GLY A 2 -6.32 1.20 -17.97
N ALA A 3 -7.62 0.96 -17.91
CA ALA A 3 -8.52 0.96 -19.07
C ALA A 3 -9.90 1.53 -18.75
N HIS A 4 -10.57 2.03 -19.78
CA HIS A 4 -11.94 2.56 -19.72
C HIS A 4 -12.79 1.90 -20.80
N LEU A 5 -13.98 1.44 -20.44
CA LEU A 5 -14.93 0.80 -21.34
C LEU A 5 -16.24 1.59 -21.37
N ASP A 6 -16.61 2.00 -22.58
CA ASP A 6 -17.84 2.68 -22.91
C ASP A 6 -18.38 2.09 -24.22
N GLY A 7 -19.62 1.60 -24.19
CA GLY A 7 -20.27 0.98 -25.35
C GLY A 7 -19.64 -0.32 -25.83
N THR A 8 -18.73 -0.95 -25.07
CA THR A 8 -18.08 -2.21 -25.46
C THR A 8 -18.95 -3.43 -25.08
N PRO A 9 -19.14 -4.41 -25.98
CA PRO A 9 -18.73 -4.40 -27.37
C PRO A 9 -19.73 -3.62 -28.25
N MET A 10 -19.23 -2.87 -29.24
CA MET A 10 -20.07 -1.98 -30.05
C MET A 10 -20.96 -2.71 -31.06
N ALA A 11 -20.59 -3.94 -31.45
CA ALA A 11 -21.35 -4.72 -32.41
C ALA A 11 -22.44 -5.54 -31.71
N VAL A 12 -23.67 -5.46 -32.23
CA VAL A 12 -24.81 -6.22 -31.71
C VAL A 12 -24.53 -7.72 -31.82
N GLY A 13 -24.72 -8.46 -30.72
CA GLY A 13 -24.51 -9.91 -30.64
C GLY A 13 -23.04 -10.34 -30.55
N SER A 14 -22.10 -9.40 -30.43
CA SER A 14 -20.70 -9.72 -30.18
C SER A 14 -20.37 -9.81 -28.69
N VAL A 15 -19.26 -10.47 -28.37
CA VAL A 15 -18.71 -10.58 -27.02
C VAL A 15 -17.33 -9.93 -27.00
N GLY A 16 -17.10 -9.03 -26.06
CA GLY A 16 -15.76 -8.46 -25.84
C GLY A 16 -14.90 -9.42 -25.03
N ILE A 17 -13.67 -9.69 -25.47
CA ILE A 17 -12.76 -10.62 -24.78
C ILE A 17 -11.56 -9.82 -24.26
N PHE A 18 -11.34 -9.89 -22.96
CA PHE A 18 -10.22 -9.31 -22.25
C PHE A 18 -9.47 -10.42 -21.53
N SER A 19 -8.30 -10.79 -22.07
CA SER A 19 -7.50 -11.88 -21.51
C SER A 19 -6.00 -11.64 -21.63
N GLY A 20 -5.24 -12.08 -20.63
CA GLY A 20 -3.78 -11.98 -20.65
C GLY A 20 -3.24 -10.56 -20.42
N ASN A 21 -4.05 -9.66 -19.87
CA ASN A 21 -3.65 -8.28 -19.58
C ASN A 21 -3.14 -8.13 -18.15
N VAL A 22 -2.32 -7.10 -17.91
CA VAL A 22 -1.94 -6.64 -16.56
C VAL A 22 -2.43 -5.21 -16.38
N PHE A 23 -3.37 -5.03 -15.47
CA PHE A 23 -3.82 -3.72 -15.00
C PHE A 23 -3.12 -3.45 -13.68
N GLY A 24 -1.98 -2.76 -13.73
CA GLY A 24 -1.08 -2.59 -12.59
C GLY A 24 -0.88 -1.13 -12.18
N TYR A 25 -0.86 -0.84 -10.87
CA TYR A 25 -0.41 0.44 -10.30
C TYR A 25 -1.21 1.67 -10.79
N ASN A 26 -2.53 1.56 -10.90
CA ASN A 26 -3.41 2.66 -11.28
C ASN A 26 -4.31 3.09 -10.12
N ASP A 27 -4.81 4.33 -10.15
CA ASP A 27 -5.93 4.72 -9.27
C ASP A 27 -7.16 3.81 -9.51
N ILE A 28 -7.48 3.53 -10.78
CA ILE A 28 -8.54 2.59 -11.16
C ILE A 28 -7.95 1.63 -12.20
N GLY A 29 -8.00 0.32 -11.94
CA GLY A 29 -7.52 -0.69 -12.88
C GLY A 29 -8.36 -0.73 -14.17
N LEU A 30 -9.66 -0.95 -14.02
CA LEU A 30 -10.64 -0.95 -15.11
C LEU A 30 -11.88 -0.15 -14.73
N ALA A 31 -12.21 0.87 -15.51
CA ALA A 31 -13.44 1.64 -15.35
C ALA A 31 -14.47 1.24 -16.42
N LEU A 32 -15.70 1.00 -16.00
CA LEU A 32 -16.80 0.61 -16.87
C LEU A 32 -17.99 1.55 -16.66
N MET A 33 -18.67 1.90 -17.76
CA MET A 33 -19.99 2.50 -17.66
C MET A 33 -21.06 1.44 -17.32
N PRO A 34 -22.16 1.80 -16.63
CA PRO A 34 -23.23 0.87 -16.24
C PRO A 34 -23.90 0.15 -17.43
N SER A 35 -23.76 0.69 -18.64
CA SER A 35 -24.26 0.12 -19.89
C SER A 35 -23.38 -0.99 -20.46
N VAL A 36 -22.14 -1.18 -19.97
CA VAL A 36 -21.20 -2.18 -20.49
C VAL A 36 -21.61 -3.58 -20.04
N ARG A 37 -21.87 -4.45 -21.01
CA ARG A 37 -22.39 -5.82 -20.84
C ARG A 37 -21.81 -6.74 -21.92
N HIS A 38 -21.89 -8.05 -21.72
CA HIS A 38 -21.41 -9.07 -22.67
C HIS A 38 -19.90 -9.00 -22.94
N ASN A 39 -19.12 -8.77 -21.88
CA ASN A 39 -17.66 -8.90 -21.92
C ASN A 39 -17.22 -10.06 -21.04
N GLN A 40 -16.13 -10.70 -21.44
CA GLN A 40 -15.47 -11.79 -20.76
C GLN A 40 -14.08 -11.33 -20.31
N PHE A 41 -13.86 -11.32 -19.00
CA PHE A 41 -12.59 -11.02 -18.36
C PHE A 41 -12.04 -12.30 -17.75
N SER A 42 -10.99 -12.89 -18.35
CA SER A 42 -10.36 -14.09 -17.82
C SER A 42 -8.85 -14.10 -18.05
N GLY A 43 -8.10 -14.60 -17.08
CA GLY A 43 -6.65 -14.66 -17.14
C GLY A 43 -5.97 -13.29 -17.22
N ASN A 44 -6.58 -12.25 -16.63
CA ASN A 44 -5.94 -10.96 -16.43
C ASN A 44 -5.34 -10.88 -15.01
N SER A 45 -4.45 -9.91 -14.81
CA SER A 45 -3.87 -9.59 -13.50
C SER A 45 -4.20 -8.15 -13.11
N PHE A 46 -4.96 -7.98 -12.05
CA PHE A 46 -5.25 -6.69 -11.42
C PHE A 46 -4.31 -6.52 -10.23
N VAL A 47 -3.29 -5.67 -10.38
CA VAL A 47 -2.13 -5.59 -9.48
C VAL A 47 -2.02 -4.20 -8.87
N GLU A 48 -2.18 -4.09 -7.56
CA GLU A 48 -1.91 -2.87 -6.79
C GLU A 48 -2.60 -1.62 -7.38
N ASN A 49 -3.84 -1.76 -7.84
CA ASN A 49 -4.67 -0.60 -8.14
C ASN A 49 -5.36 -0.11 -6.87
N GLN A 50 -5.60 1.20 -6.75
CA GLN A 50 -6.35 1.74 -5.61
C GLN A 50 -7.77 1.18 -5.57
N GLU A 51 -8.42 1.15 -6.73
CA GLU A 51 -9.68 0.44 -6.99
C GLU A 51 -9.45 -0.50 -8.18
N GLN A 52 -9.65 -1.81 -8.00
CA GLN A 52 -9.38 -2.78 -9.08
C GLN A 52 -10.30 -2.53 -10.28
N VAL A 53 -11.60 -2.36 -10.00
CA VAL A 53 -12.65 -2.18 -11.00
C VAL A 53 -13.70 -1.19 -10.48
N ALA A 54 -13.97 -0.14 -11.27
CA ALA A 54 -14.92 0.91 -10.95
C ALA A 54 -16.14 0.92 -11.89
N ILE A 55 -17.32 1.21 -11.35
CA ILE A 55 -18.54 1.48 -12.14
C ILE A 55 -18.80 2.98 -12.13
N GLN A 56 -18.59 3.67 -13.25
CA GLN A 56 -18.82 5.10 -13.35
C GLN A 56 -20.32 5.42 -13.39
N GLY A 57 -20.91 5.68 -12.22
CA GLY A 57 -22.35 5.86 -12.04
C GLY A 57 -23.03 4.80 -11.17
N GLY A 58 -22.24 3.87 -10.59
CA GLY A 58 -22.72 2.89 -9.61
C GLY A 58 -23.48 1.69 -10.21
N GLY A 59 -23.89 0.77 -9.33
CA GLY A 59 -24.64 -0.45 -9.69
C GLY A 59 -23.81 -1.72 -9.53
N ALA A 60 -24.11 -2.74 -10.35
CA ALA A 60 -23.39 -4.01 -10.38
C ALA A 60 -23.08 -4.44 -11.81
N MET A 61 -21.95 -5.11 -12.02
CA MET A 61 -21.46 -5.58 -13.32
C MET A 61 -21.90 -7.02 -13.63
N ALA A 62 -23.07 -7.44 -13.14
CA ALA A 62 -23.58 -8.81 -13.24
C ALA A 62 -23.82 -9.29 -14.69
N ALA A 63 -23.80 -8.38 -15.66
CA ALA A 63 -23.95 -8.70 -17.08
C ALA A 63 -22.62 -8.87 -17.83
N ASN A 64 -21.49 -8.90 -17.11
CA ASN A 64 -20.18 -9.29 -17.63
C ASN A 64 -19.72 -10.56 -16.92
N GLU A 65 -18.93 -11.38 -17.62
CA GLU A 65 -18.35 -12.62 -17.12
C GLU A 65 -16.93 -12.33 -16.61
N TRP A 66 -16.64 -12.69 -15.37
CA TRP A 66 -15.33 -12.48 -14.72
C TRP A 66 -14.50 -13.76 -14.64
N HIS A 67 -14.99 -14.83 -15.25
CA HIS A 67 -14.26 -16.06 -15.47
C HIS A 67 -14.82 -16.73 -16.72
N VAL A 68 -13.99 -17.53 -17.40
CA VAL A 68 -14.40 -18.33 -18.55
C VAL A 68 -13.80 -19.72 -18.39
N ASN A 69 -14.60 -20.77 -18.57
CA ASN A 69 -14.16 -22.16 -18.48
C ASN A 69 -13.41 -22.48 -17.16
N GLY A 70 -13.91 -21.96 -16.04
CA GLY A 70 -13.30 -22.17 -14.71
C GLY A 70 -11.97 -21.43 -14.49
N ARG A 71 -11.65 -20.44 -15.33
CA ARG A 71 -10.46 -19.59 -15.18
C ARG A 71 -10.88 -18.12 -15.02
N GLY A 72 -10.67 -17.58 -13.82
CA GLY A 72 -10.89 -16.17 -13.48
C GLY A 72 -9.66 -15.32 -13.68
N ASN A 73 -9.51 -14.30 -12.85
CA ASN A 73 -8.44 -13.31 -12.89
C ASN A 73 -7.63 -13.34 -11.59
N TYR A 74 -6.40 -12.81 -11.64
CA TYR A 74 -5.63 -12.52 -10.44
C TYR A 74 -6.01 -11.14 -9.89
N TRP A 75 -6.14 -11.05 -8.57
CA TRP A 75 -6.45 -9.82 -7.85
C TRP A 75 -5.48 -9.67 -6.69
N SER A 76 -4.70 -8.58 -6.65
CA SER A 76 -3.68 -8.39 -5.60
C SER A 76 -4.26 -8.22 -4.19
N ASP A 77 -5.53 -7.84 -4.08
CA ASP A 77 -6.27 -7.69 -2.83
C ASP A 77 -7.14 -8.91 -2.49
N TYR A 78 -7.07 -9.98 -3.29
CA TYR A 78 -7.68 -11.26 -2.94
C TYR A 78 -6.94 -11.90 -1.77
N ALA A 79 -7.70 -12.17 -0.70
CA ALA A 79 -7.20 -12.74 0.55
C ALA A 79 -7.87 -14.08 0.87
N GLY A 80 -7.98 -14.95 -0.15
CA GLY A 80 -8.45 -16.32 0.02
C GLY A 80 -7.32 -17.34 0.11
N PHE A 81 -7.69 -18.61 0.03
CA PHE A 81 -6.78 -19.74 0.11
C PHE A 81 -7.06 -20.73 -1.02
N ASP A 82 -6.10 -21.62 -1.26
CA ASP A 82 -6.15 -22.73 -2.22
C ASP A 82 -5.70 -23.98 -1.46
N ALA A 83 -6.66 -24.82 -1.07
CA ALA A 83 -6.43 -26.00 -0.24
C ALA A 83 -6.10 -27.25 -1.07
N ASP A 84 -6.54 -27.32 -2.32
CA ASP A 84 -6.32 -28.47 -3.21
C ASP A 84 -5.06 -28.31 -4.09
N GLY A 85 -4.50 -27.10 -4.16
CA GLY A 85 -3.24 -26.78 -4.82
C GLY A 85 -3.37 -26.65 -6.34
N ASP A 86 -4.56 -26.36 -6.86
CA ASP A 86 -4.80 -26.26 -8.30
C ASP A 86 -4.44 -24.88 -8.90
N GLY A 87 -4.04 -23.92 -8.05
CA GLY A 87 -3.66 -22.57 -8.42
C GLY A 87 -4.82 -21.57 -8.50
N ARG A 88 -6.03 -21.98 -8.15
CA ARG A 88 -7.23 -21.14 -8.02
C ARG A 88 -7.67 -21.07 -6.57
N GLY A 89 -8.27 -19.95 -6.21
CA GLY A 89 -8.79 -19.75 -4.87
C GLY A 89 -10.10 -20.52 -4.65
N ASP A 90 -10.23 -21.15 -3.49
CA ASP A 90 -11.41 -21.93 -3.07
C ASP A 90 -12.63 -21.06 -2.71
N ILE A 91 -12.41 -19.75 -2.54
CA ILE A 91 -13.47 -18.79 -2.23
C ILE A 91 -13.58 -17.73 -3.34
N PRO A 92 -14.79 -17.31 -3.74
CA PRO A 92 -14.94 -16.28 -4.75
C PRO A 92 -14.33 -14.95 -4.32
N TYR A 93 -13.69 -14.25 -5.26
CA TYR A 93 -13.32 -12.85 -5.10
C TYR A 93 -14.55 -11.96 -5.27
N ARG A 94 -14.66 -10.94 -4.41
CA ARG A 94 -15.77 -9.98 -4.39
C ARG A 94 -15.21 -8.57 -4.30
N ALA A 95 -15.53 -7.72 -5.28
CA ALA A 95 -15.16 -6.31 -5.24
C ALA A 95 -16.17 -5.53 -4.38
N GLU A 96 -15.99 -5.56 -3.06
CA GLU A 96 -16.91 -5.01 -2.06
C GLU A 96 -16.21 -4.21 -0.93
N ARG A 97 -15.20 -3.39 -1.26
CA ARG A 97 -14.47 -2.59 -0.26
C ARG A 97 -15.36 -1.45 0.29
N LEU A 98 -15.54 -1.40 1.60
CA LEU A 98 -16.37 -0.39 2.27
C LEU A 98 -15.72 0.99 2.22
N PHE A 99 -14.40 1.07 2.39
CA PHE A 99 -13.68 2.34 2.39
C PHE A 99 -13.81 3.05 1.03
N GLU A 100 -13.84 2.31 -0.08
CA GLU A 100 -14.13 2.86 -1.42
C GLU A 100 -15.51 3.55 -1.43
N THR A 101 -16.56 2.87 -0.95
CA THR A 101 -17.91 3.46 -0.85
C THR A 101 -17.97 4.69 0.06
N LEU A 102 -17.20 4.72 1.14
CA LEU A 102 -17.11 5.89 2.02
C LEU A 102 -16.41 7.06 1.33
N LEU A 103 -15.33 6.79 0.59
CA LEU A 103 -14.55 7.77 -0.16
C LEU A 103 -15.37 8.43 -1.28
N GLU A 104 -16.21 7.66 -1.97
CA GLU A 104 -17.14 8.17 -2.99
C GLU A 104 -18.10 9.23 -2.41
N ASN A 105 -18.60 9.00 -1.21
CA ASN A 105 -19.56 9.89 -0.55
C ASN A 105 -18.89 11.04 0.24
N ASN A 106 -17.62 10.91 0.60
CA ASN A 106 -16.89 11.84 1.47
C ASN A 106 -15.46 12.08 0.93
N PRO A 107 -15.27 13.01 -0.02
CA PRO A 107 -13.97 13.26 -0.65
C PRO A 107 -12.84 13.65 0.31
N GLU A 108 -13.15 14.19 1.47
CA GLU A 108 -12.20 14.50 2.55
C GLU A 108 -11.47 13.26 3.10
N LEU A 109 -12.04 12.07 2.90
CA LEU A 109 -11.40 10.81 3.29
C LEU A 109 -10.19 10.46 2.42
N ARG A 110 -9.93 11.21 1.34
CA ARG A 110 -8.74 11.03 0.48
C ARG A 110 -7.43 11.04 1.25
N LEU A 111 -7.34 11.77 2.37
CA LEU A 111 -6.15 11.78 3.23
C LEU A 111 -5.83 10.40 3.82
N PHE A 112 -6.83 9.53 3.97
CA PHE A 112 -6.67 8.19 4.53
C PHE A 112 -6.42 7.11 3.48
N VAL A 113 -6.39 7.46 2.19
CA VAL A 113 -6.03 6.52 1.13
C VAL A 113 -4.62 6.00 1.41
N TYR A 114 -4.43 4.68 1.27
CA TYR A 114 -3.20 3.94 1.64
C TYR A 114 -2.84 3.93 3.12
N SER A 115 -3.70 4.45 4.01
CA SER A 115 -3.46 4.37 5.45
C SER A 115 -3.86 3.00 6.02
N PRO A 116 -3.22 2.55 7.11
CA PRO A 116 -3.68 1.38 7.86
C PRO A 116 -5.15 1.48 8.31
N SER A 117 -5.64 2.69 8.55
CA SER A 117 -7.03 2.95 8.95
C SER A 117 -8.03 2.56 7.86
N ALA A 118 -7.72 2.85 6.58
CA ALA A 118 -8.57 2.43 5.46
C ALA A 118 -8.68 0.90 5.38
N ASN A 119 -7.55 0.20 5.49
CA ASN A 119 -7.52 -1.27 5.51
C ASN A 119 -8.27 -1.86 6.72
N ALA A 120 -8.19 -1.20 7.89
CA ALA A 120 -8.92 -1.62 9.07
C ALA A 120 -10.44 -1.50 8.91
N VAL A 121 -10.93 -0.45 8.22
CA VAL A 121 -12.35 -0.29 7.89
C VAL A 121 -12.84 -1.43 7.01
N ASP A 122 -12.10 -1.76 5.94
CA ASP A 122 -12.46 -2.86 5.04
C ASP A 122 -12.42 -4.21 5.75
N PHE A 123 -11.42 -4.44 6.60
CA PHE A 123 -11.31 -5.64 7.41
C PHE A 123 -12.50 -5.78 8.37
N ALA A 124 -12.87 -4.70 9.06
CA ALA A 124 -14.03 -4.69 9.95
C ALA A 124 -15.32 -4.97 9.17
N ALA A 125 -15.50 -4.39 7.98
CA ALA A 125 -16.67 -4.64 7.14
C ALA A 125 -16.84 -6.13 6.81
N LYS A 126 -15.74 -6.84 6.54
CA LYS A 126 -15.77 -8.30 6.33
C LYS A 126 -16.29 -9.06 7.55
N ALA A 127 -16.12 -8.56 8.78
CA ALA A 127 -16.65 -9.20 9.99
C ALA A 127 -18.15 -8.92 10.22
N PHE A 128 -18.68 -7.79 9.74
CA PHE A 128 -20.05 -7.34 10.05
C PHE A 128 -20.93 -7.25 8.79
N PRO A 129 -21.81 -8.24 8.53
CA PRO A 129 -22.64 -8.27 7.32
C PRO A 129 -23.50 -7.03 7.09
N ILE A 130 -23.95 -6.36 8.16
CA ILE A 130 -24.85 -5.20 8.09
C ILE A 130 -24.24 -3.96 7.42
N VAL A 131 -22.90 -3.85 7.39
CA VAL A 131 -22.18 -2.73 6.78
C VAL A 131 -21.43 -3.13 5.50
N ARG A 132 -21.58 -4.38 5.03
CA ARG A 132 -20.93 -4.80 3.79
C ARG A 132 -21.62 -4.16 2.59
N PRO A 133 -20.89 -3.48 1.70
CA PRO A 133 -21.48 -2.98 0.47
C PRO A 133 -21.83 -4.14 -0.46
N GLN A 134 -22.71 -3.89 -1.43
CA GLN A 134 -22.97 -4.87 -2.48
C GLN A 134 -21.72 -5.04 -3.36
N ALA A 135 -21.40 -6.28 -3.71
CA ALA A 135 -20.30 -6.57 -4.61
C ALA A 135 -20.55 -5.98 -6.00
N LYS A 136 -19.61 -5.18 -6.49
CA LYS A 136 -19.62 -4.65 -7.87
C LYS A 136 -19.51 -5.77 -8.90
N LEU A 137 -18.73 -6.80 -8.57
CA LEU A 137 -18.51 -8.01 -9.35
C LEU A 137 -18.12 -9.17 -8.45
N ILE A 138 -18.27 -10.39 -8.98
CA ILE A 138 -17.85 -11.63 -8.35
C ILE A 138 -17.05 -12.43 -9.38
N ASP A 139 -15.88 -12.92 -8.97
CA ASP A 139 -15.07 -13.87 -9.72
C ASP A 139 -15.00 -15.18 -8.92
N ASP A 140 -15.60 -16.24 -9.45
CA ASP A 140 -15.72 -17.54 -8.77
C ASP A 140 -14.44 -18.38 -8.86
N PHE A 141 -13.49 -18.02 -9.73
CA PHE A 141 -12.25 -18.79 -9.94
C PHE A 141 -11.02 -17.88 -9.90
N PRO A 142 -10.82 -17.11 -8.81
CA PRO A 142 -9.71 -16.18 -8.72
C PRO A 142 -8.38 -16.94 -8.79
N LEU A 143 -7.40 -16.39 -9.50
CA LEU A 143 -6.08 -16.99 -9.63
C LEU A 143 -5.23 -16.65 -8.40
N MET A 144 -4.48 -17.62 -7.89
CA MET A 144 -3.58 -17.43 -6.74
C MET A 144 -2.28 -16.69 -7.10
N GLN A 145 -1.92 -16.67 -8.38
CA GLN A 145 -0.71 -16.02 -8.87
C GLN A 145 -1.00 -15.11 -10.06
N PRO A 146 -0.29 -13.97 -10.18
CA PRO A 146 -0.44 -13.08 -11.31
C PRO A 146 0.08 -13.73 -12.58
N ILE A 147 -0.63 -13.51 -13.68
CA ILE A 147 -0.12 -13.75 -15.03
C ILE A 147 0.67 -12.52 -15.45
N VAL A 148 1.95 -12.72 -15.74
CA VAL A 148 2.86 -11.69 -16.24
C VAL A 148 3.12 -11.94 -17.73
N PRO A 149 2.78 -11.00 -18.63
CA PRO A 149 3.01 -11.14 -20.06
C PRO A 149 4.49 -11.38 -20.37
N THR A 150 4.75 -12.24 -21.35
CA THR A 150 6.11 -12.49 -21.83
C THR A 150 6.72 -11.19 -22.37
N GLY A 151 7.90 -10.82 -21.86
CA GLY A 151 8.60 -9.60 -22.29
C GLY A 151 8.29 -8.35 -21.47
N THR A 152 7.57 -8.45 -20.34
CA THR A 152 7.50 -7.35 -19.37
C THR A 152 8.92 -6.93 -18.94
N PRO A 153 9.26 -5.63 -18.98
CA PRO A 153 10.55 -5.16 -18.51
C PRO A 153 10.76 -5.60 -17.06
N ILE A 154 11.85 -6.30 -16.79
CA ILE A 154 12.25 -6.60 -15.42
C ILE A 154 12.61 -5.25 -14.80
N LEU A 155 11.80 -4.76 -13.85
CA LEU A 155 12.21 -3.61 -13.06
C LEU A 155 13.52 -4.01 -12.38
N PRO A 156 14.57 -3.17 -12.43
CA PRO A 156 15.78 -3.44 -11.68
C PRO A 156 15.37 -3.65 -10.23
N ALA A 157 15.87 -4.74 -9.62
CA ALA A 157 15.58 -5.02 -8.22
C ALA A 157 15.82 -3.72 -7.42
N PRO A 158 14.90 -3.33 -6.50
CA PRO A 158 15.13 -2.17 -5.67
C PRO A 158 16.53 -2.30 -5.07
N PRO A 159 17.36 -1.23 -5.06
CA PRO A 159 18.70 -1.32 -4.52
C PRO A 159 18.57 -1.95 -3.15
N GLN A 160 19.19 -3.12 -2.96
CA GLN A 160 19.15 -3.80 -1.68
C GLN A 160 19.61 -2.76 -0.66
N SER A 161 18.69 -2.29 0.18
CA SER A 161 19.07 -1.45 1.29
C SER A 161 19.96 -2.33 2.14
N ASN A 162 21.28 -2.13 2.05
CA ASN A 162 22.22 -2.89 2.84
C ASN A 162 21.86 -2.60 4.29
N ALA A 163 21.13 -3.50 4.94
CA ALA A 163 20.72 -3.37 6.33
C ALA A 163 21.94 -3.11 7.23
N VAL A 164 23.13 -3.53 6.78
CA VAL A 164 24.44 -3.20 7.32
C VAL A 164 24.65 -1.70 7.51
N TRP A 165 24.29 -0.84 6.54
CA TRP A 165 24.49 0.61 6.66
C TRP A 165 23.49 1.25 7.61
N VAL A 166 22.23 0.81 7.62
CA VAL A 166 21.23 1.27 8.59
C VAL A 166 21.64 0.89 10.01
N LEU A 167 22.06 -0.36 10.21
CA LEU A 167 22.55 -0.86 11.49
C LEU A 167 23.86 -0.18 11.90
N ALA A 168 24.79 0.05 10.98
CA ALA A 168 26.02 0.78 11.26
C ALA A 168 25.73 2.24 11.66
N PHE A 169 24.79 2.91 11.00
CA PHE A 169 24.38 4.27 11.35
C PHE A 169 23.71 4.33 12.73
N LEU A 170 22.87 3.35 13.06
CA LEU A 170 22.28 3.21 14.39
C LEU A 170 23.33 2.95 15.47
N LEU A 171 24.34 2.13 15.19
CA LEU A 171 25.45 1.86 16.11
C LEU A 171 26.36 3.08 16.32
N ILE A 172 26.66 3.82 15.26
CA ILE A 172 27.46 5.05 15.34
C ILE A 172 26.71 6.14 16.11
N THR A 173 25.42 6.35 15.82
CA THR A 173 24.62 7.34 16.56
C THR A 173 24.46 6.96 18.03
N SER A 174 24.27 5.68 18.35
CA SER A 174 24.32 5.14 19.72
C SER A 174 25.65 5.45 20.41
N ALA A 175 26.79 5.16 19.77
CA ALA A 175 28.11 5.40 20.34
C ALA A 175 28.41 6.89 20.56
N VAL A 176 27.95 7.77 19.65
CA VAL A 176 28.07 9.23 19.77
C VAL A 176 27.21 9.75 20.92
N LEU A 177 25.96 9.29 21.04
CA LEU A 177 25.06 9.66 22.15
C LEU A 177 25.59 9.17 23.50
N MET A 178 26.20 7.98 23.55
CA MET A 178 26.83 7.45 24.77
C MET A 178 28.12 8.17 25.18
N SER A 179 28.88 8.72 24.21
CA SER A 179 30.14 9.44 24.48
C SER A 179 29.96 10.94 24.70
N TRP A 180 28.81 11.52 24.30
CA TRP A 180 28.44 12.93 24.50
C TRP A 180 28.58 13.45 25.94
N PRO A 181 28.26 12.68 27.01
CA PRO A 181 28.40 13.15 28.39
C PRO A 181 29.87 13.32 28.85
N TRP A 182 30.82 12.64 28.20
CA TRP A 182 32.23 12.57 28.61
C TRP A 182 33.12 13.62 27.94
N LEU A 183 32.61 14.31 26.93
CA LEU A 183 33.33 15.36 26.17
C LEU A 183 33.13 16.77 26.73
N LYS A 184 32.77 16.94 28.01
CA LYS A 184 32.80 18.26 28.63
C LYS A 184 34.26 18.67 28.90
N PRO A 185 34.75 19.80 28.38
CA PRO A 185 36.13 20.21 28.61
C PRO A 185 36.35 20.49 30.09
N ILE A 186 37.45 19.96 30.64
CA ILE A 186 37.95 20.33 31.97
C ILE A 186 38.28 21.82 31.91
N ALA A 187 37.46 22.65 32.55
CA ALA A 187 37.77 24.06 32.76
C ALA A 187 39.07 24.16 33.55
N GLN A 188 40.14 24.63 32.92
CA GLN A 188 41.39 24.98 33.61
C GLN A 188 41.10 26.09 34.61
N LYS A 189 41.09 25.76 35.91
CA LYS A 189 41.21 26.74 37.00
C LYS A 189 42.64 27.29 37.00
N ALA A 190 42.90 28.31 36.20
CA ALA A 190 44.04 29.21 36.43
C ALA A 190 43.56 30.36 37.33
N GLY A 191 43.77 30.20 38.64
CA GLY A 191 43.40 31.17 39.66
C GLY A 191 44.07 30.87 41.00
N GLY A 192 45.39 30.71 40.97
CA GLY A 192 46.21 30.60 42.17
C GLY A 192 46.38 31.97 42.82
N GLY A 193 45.76 32.17 43.98
CA GLY A 193 46.00 33.33 44.83
C GLY A 193 47.38 33.24 45.48
N GLY A 194 48.22 34.25 45.23
CA GLY A 194 49.39 34.56 46.04
C GLY A 194 49.04 35.63 47.10
N PRO A 195 49.60 35.55 48.33
CA PRO A 195 49.18 36.40 49.45
C PRO A 195 49.73 37.84 49.37
N ASN A 196 48.87 38.80 49.70
CA ASN A 196 49.18 40.23 49.90
C ASN A 196 50.18 40.43 51.07
N PRO A 197 51.34 41.09 50.87
CA PRO A 197 52.29 41.36 51.95
C PRO A 197 52.19 42.81 52.43
N PHE A 198 51.06 43.25 53.00
CA PHE A 198 50.97 44.57 53.66
C PHE A 198 50.06 44.54 54.88
N GLY A 199 50.56 43.93 55.96
CA GLY A 199 50.10 44.20 57.34
C GLY A 199 51.11 45.12 58.03
N VAL A 200 50.74 46.38 58.22
CA VAL A 200 51.53 47.35 58.99
C VAL A 200 51.17 47.22 60.48
N LYS A 201 52.19 47.12 61.36
CA LYS A 201 52.40 47.98 62.55
C LYS A 201 53.37 47.31 63.54
N SER A 202 54.52 47.94 63.81
CA SER A 202 54.78 48.66 65.07
C SER A 202 56.28 48.99 65.23
N LYS A 203 56.53 50.15 65.83
CA LYS A 203 57.84 50.79 66.09
C LYS A 203 58.54 50.14 67.29
N SER A 204 59.89 50.20 67.33
CA SER A 204 60.69 50.85 68.41
C SER A 204 62.03 50.19 68.71
N LYS A 205 63.12 50.90 68.35
CA LYS A 205 64.38 51.18 69.07
C LYS A 205 64.96 50.14 70.05
N ARG A 206 66.25 49.83 69.88
CA ARG A 206 67.37 50.49 70.59
C ARG A 206 68.66 50.33 69.80
#